data_AF-A0A1Q3ZEU8-F1
#
_entry.id   AF-A0A1Q3ZEU8-F1
#
_cell.length_a   1.000
_cell.length_b   1.000
_cell.length_c   1.000
_cell.angle_alpha   90.00
_cell.angle_beta   90.00
_cell.angle_gamma   90.00
#
_symmetry.space_group_name_H-M   'P 1'
#
loop_
_entity.id
_entity.type
_entity.pdbx_description
1 polymer ?
#
loop_
_entity_poly.entity_id
_entity_poly.type
_entity_poly.pdbx_seq_one_letter_code
_entity_poly.pdbx_strand_id
1 'polypeptide(L)'
;MSTLGKRLLYYFTGFGIGIIFVIFFFQNRGCSWTPNNRVRQAIVDRIIVINDSFKSEMLERGISEEMIRNVLTKGTIDFKESKKNGNPKVYKLYNDILKLNFTLPENSFISEIAVGYSDTKKTENSTKGEACLFLFPNDDNIIYVDSITTGSADFIQAGSPSNKLILSALKKNGKINFEKSNFKATPKAEHYLTCIINGHPVGMKTFWYKNKINVFYLELLAPEKEE
;
A
#
# COMPACT_ATOMS: atom_id res chain seq x y z
N MET A 1 -4.05 1.68 63.16
CA MET A 1 -3.34 1.18 61.96
C MET A 1 -1.88 0.94 62.30
N SER A 2 -1.38 -0.28 62.05
CA SER A 2 0.01 -0.66 62.29
C SER A 2 0.97 0.20 61.47
N THR A 3 2.21 0.36 61.95
CA THR A 3 3.28 1.14 61.32
C THR A 3 3.56 0.68 59.87
N LEU A 4 3.34 -0.60 59.59
CA LEU A 4 3.39 -1.19 58.24
C LEU A 4 2.30 -0.67 57.31
N GLY A 5 1.05 -0.55 57.78
CA GLY A 5 -0.06 -0.06 56.97
C GLY A 5 0.11 1.40 56.52
N LYS A 6 0.67 2.26 57.39
CA LYS A 6 0.98 3.65 57.04
C LYS A 6 2.06 3.76 55.95
N ARG A 7 3.07 2.89 56.01
CA ARG A 7 4.12 2.81 54.99
C ARG A 7 3.54 2.33 53.66
N LEU A 8 2.70 1.29 53.68
CA LEU A 8 2.06 0.76 52.47
C LEU A 8 1.19 1.81 51.77
N LEU A 9 0.42 2.59 52.55
CA LEU A 9 -0.42 3.66 52.03
C LEU A 9 0.42 4.74 51.33
N TYR A 10 1.53 5.16 51.92
CA TYR A 10 2.42 6.18 51.35
C TYR A 10 3.03 5.73 50.01
N TYR A 11 3.44 4.46 49.92
CA TYR A 11 3.92 3.87 48.67
C TYR A 11 2.80 3.77 47.61
N PHE A 12 1.57 3.40 48.02
CA PHE A 12 0.41 3.37 47.12
C PHE A 12 0.03 4.76 46.60
N THR A 13 0.18 5.81 47.40
CA THR A 13 -0.07 7.19 46.95
C THR A 13 0.93 7.58 45.86
N GLY A 14 2.23 7.35 46.08
CA GLY A 14 3.25 7.61 45.06
C GLY A 14 3.07 6.75 43.81
N PHE A 15 2.78 5.46 43.98
CA PHE A 15 2.51 4.53 42.89
C PHE A 15 1.25 4.90 42.09
N GLY A 16 0.18 5.29 42.78
CA GLY A 16 -1.07 5.74 42.16
C GLY A 16 -0.89 7.02 41.34
N ILE A 17 -0.16 8.00 41.88
CA ILE A 17 0.22 9.21 41.12
C ILE A 17 1.06 8.82 39.90
N GLY A 18 2.02 7.90 40.05
CA GLY A 18 2.81 7.37 38.95
C GLY A 18 1.97 6.71 37.85
N ILE A 19 0.97 5.89 38.22
CA ILE A 19 0.04 5.27 37.27
C ILE A 19 -0.76 6.33 36.49
N ILE A 20 -1.24 7.38 37.16
CA ILE A 20 -1.99 8.47 36.51
C ILE A 20 -1.12 9.14 35.43
N PHE A 21 0.15 9.43 35.74
CA PHE A 21 1.09 9.98 34.77
C PHE A 21 1.35 9.02 33.60
N VAL A 22 1.58 7.73 33.86
CA VAL A 22 1.78 6.73 32.80
C VAL A 22 0.55 6.66 31.90
N ILE A 23 -0.65 6.58 32.47
CA ILE A 23 -1.88 6.55 31.66
C ILE A 23 -1.96 7.82 30.82
N PHE A 24 -1.79 9.01 31.40
CA PHE A 24 -1.87 10.30 30.72
C PHE A 24 -0.86 10.46 29.57
N PHE A 25 0.40 10.07 29.77
CA PHE A 25 1.44 10.16 28.73
C PHE A 25 1.28 9.12 27.63
N PHE A 26 0.64 7.98 27.92
CA PHE A 26 0.51 6.85 26.99
C PHE A 26 -0.92 6.61 26.46
N GLN A 27 -1.89 7.50 26.71
CA GLN A 27 -3.33 7.31 26.36
C GLN A 27 -3.58 6.85 24.92
N ASN A 28 -2.78 7.31 23.96
CA ASN A 28 -2.95 7.00 22.54
C ASN A 28 -1.89 6.04 21.96
N ARG A 29 -1.01 5.48 22.79
CA ARG A 29 0.00 4.50 22.36
C ARG A 29 -0.41 3.08 22.76
N GLY A 30 -1.56 2.63 22.28
CA GLY A 30 -2.00 1.25 22.44
C GLY A 30 -1.08 0.24 21.72
N CYS A 31 -1.52 -1.00 21.58
CA CYS A 31 -0.80 -2.09 20.89
C CYS A 31 -0.61 -1.87 19.36
N SER A 32 -0.57 -0.63 18.87
CA SER A 32 -0.26 -0.29 17.47
C SER A 32 1.20 -0.59 17.08
N TRP A 33 2.10 -0.73 18.05
CA TRP A 33 3.52 -1.00 17.80
C TRP A 33 3.85 -2.47 17.53
N THR A 34 2.90 -3.39 17.73
CA THR A 34 3.16 -4.84 17.56
C THR A 34 3.69 -5.15 16.15
N PRO A 35 4.59 -6.14 15.99
CA PRO A 35 5.12 -6.50 14.66
C PRO A 35 4.03 -6.79 13.63
N ASN A 36 2.94 -7.42 14.08
CA ASN A 36 1.75 -7.70 13.29
C ASN A 36 1.12 -6.43 12.71
N ASN A 37 0.85 -5.43 13.56
CA ASN A 37 0.26 -4.16 13.14
C ASN A 37 1.22 -3.34 12.27
N ARG A 38 2.53 -3.37 12.55
CA ARG A 38 3.55 -2.67 11.75
C ARG A 38 3.61 -3.18 10.32
N VAL A 39 3.59 -4.50 10.13
CA VAL A 39 3.65 -5.11 8.79
C VAL A 39 2.34 -4.91 8.05
N ARG A 40 1.20 -5.06 8.73
CA ARG A 40 -0.11 -4.75 8.14
C ARG A 40 -0.19 -3.30 7.66
N GLN A 41 0.27 -2.35 8.49
CA GLN A 41 0.31 -0.94 8.10
C GLN A 41 1.25 -0.72 6.91
N ALA A 42 2.41 -1.36 6.88
CA ALA A 42 3.34 -1.27 5.75
C ALA A 42 2.77 -1.79 4.42
N ILE A 43 1.77 -2.69 4.47
CA ILE A 43 1.00 -3.16 3.30
C ILE A 43 -0.08 -2.13 2.95
N VAL A 44 -0.87 -1.69 3.93
CA VAL A 44 -1.98 -0.74 3.72
C VAL A 44 -1.51 0.65 3.28
N ASP A 45 -0.29 1.05 3.66
CA ASP A 45 0.34 2.31 3.23
C ASP A 45 0.84 2.26 1.77
N ARG A 46 0.68 1.12 1.08
CA ARG A 46 0.99 0.94 -0.34
C ARG A 46 -0.27 0.89 -1.18
N ILE A 47 -0.14 1.17 -2.47
CA ILE A 47 -1.19 0.89 -3.43
C ILE A 47 -1.22 -0.62 -3.65
N ILE A 48 -2.37 -1.21 -3.34
CA ILE A 48 -2.63 -2.63 -3.53
C ILE A 48 -3.05 -2.84 -4.98
N VAL A 49 -2.40 -3.76 -5.67
CA VAL A 49 -2.69 -4.08 -7.07
C VAL A 49 -3.17 -5.51 -7.26
N ILE A 50 -4.11 -5.67 -8.19
CA ILE A 50 -4.71 -6.96 -8.56
C ILE A 50 -4.43 -7.22 -10.04
N ASN A 51 -3.70 -8.31 -10.31
CA ASN A 51 -3.49 -8.84 -11.66
C ASN A 51 -4.80 -9.47 -12.18
N ASP A 52 -5.02 -9.44 -13.50
CA ASP A 52 -6.14 -10.10 -14.16
C ASP A 52 -6.24 -11.60 -13.83
N SER A 53 -5.11 -12.30 -13.68
CA SER A 53 -5.08 -13.70 -13.23
C SER A 53 -5.71 -13.88 -11.84
N PHE A 54 -5.35 -13.02 -10.90
CA PHE A 54 -5.94 -13.04 -9.56
C PHE A 54 -7.41 -12.61 -9.58
N LYS A 55 -7.78 -11.68 -10.46
CA LYS A 55 -9.17 -11.24 -10.64
C LYS A 55 -10.08 -12.38 -11.11
N SER A 56 -9.63 -13.20 -12.06
CA SER A 56 -10.37 -14.40 -12.49
C SER A 56 -10.54 -15.39 -11.34
N GLU A 57 -9.50 -15.62 -10.55
CA GLU A 57 -9.56 -16.50 -9.39
C GLU A 57 -10.46 -15.96 -8.27
N MET A 58 -10.51 -14.64 -8.09
CA MET A 58 -11.49 -14.02 -7.18
C MET A 58 -12.92 -14.38 -7.57
N LEU A 59 -13.24 -14.35 -8.87
CA LEU A 59 -14.58 -14.71 -9.37
C LEU A 59 -14.88 -16.19 -9.17
N GLU A 60 -13.93 -17.07 -9.51
CA GLU A 60 -14.09 -18.53 -9.36
C GLU A 60 -14.32 -18.96 -7.91
N ARG A 61 -13.63 -18.30 -6.96
CA ARG A 61 -13.71 -18.63 -5.53
C ARG A 61 -14.71 -17.79 -4.75
N GLY A 62 -15.42 -16.87 -5.43
CA GLY A 62 -16.36 -15.95 -4.78
C GLY A 62 -15.70 -14.99 -3.78
N ILE A 63 -14.42 -14.64 -3.98
CA ILE A 63 -13.71 -13.69 -3.13
C ILE A 63 -14.19 -12.28 -3.48
N SER A 64 -14.89 -11.63 -2.55
CA SER A 64 -15.35 -10.26 -2.73
C SER A 64 -14.28 -9.25 -2.34
N GLU A 65 -14.39 -8.04 -2.87
CA GLU A 65 -13.54 -6.91 -2.49
C GLU A 65 -13.60 -6.62 -0.97
N GLU A 66 -14.78 -6.80 -0.37
CA GLU A 66 -14.98 -6.62 1.07
C GLU A 66 -14.17 -7.64 1.88
N MET A 67 -14.08 -8.89 1.43
CA MET A 67 -13.24 -9.90 2.08
C MET A 67 -11.78 -9.49 2.09
N ILE A 68 -11.27 -8.96 0.98
CA ILE A 68 -9.88 -8.46 0.88
C ILE A 68 -9.67 -7.28 1.83
N ARG A 69 -10.60 -6.32 1.85
CA ARG A 69 -10.55 -5.17 2.79
C ARG A 69 -10.58 -5.63 4.25
N ASN A 70 -11.37 -6.65 4.57
CA ASN A 70 -11.44 -7.22 5.91
C ASN A 70 -10.11 -7.90 6.30
N VAL A 71 -9.50 -8.68 5.41
CA VAL A 71 -8.15 -9.25 5.62
C VAL A 71 -7.11 -8.15 5.86
N LEU A 72 -7.13 -7.08 5.07
CA LEU A 72 -6.19 -5.97 5.22
C LEU A 72 -6.40 -5.16 6.52
N THR A 73 -7.63 -5.11 7.04
CA THR A 73 -7.96 -4.33 8.24
C THR A 73 -7.76 -5.13 9.53
N LYS A 74 -8.26 -6.37 9.56
CA LYS A 74 -8.35 -7.21 10.76
C LYS A 74 -7.49 -8.46 10.71
N GLY A 75 -6.90 -8.80 9.56
CA GLY A 75 -6.12 -10.01 9.37
C GLY A 75 -4.83 -10.04 10.20
N THR A 76 -4.34 -11.25 10.42
CA THR A 76 -3.10 -11.54 11.15
C THR A 76 -2.01 -11.96 10.17
N ILE A 77 -0.77 -11.54 10.45
CA ILE A 77 0.42 -11.93 9.69
C ILE A 77 0.88 -13.31 10.15
N ASP A 78 1.01 -14.25 9.22
CA ASP A 78 1.73 -15.49 9.46
C ASP A 78 3.23 -15.28 9.22
N PHE A 79 3.97 -14.93 10.28
CA PHE A 79 5.41 -14.74 10.21
C PHE A 79 6.23 -16.00 9.95
N LYS A 80 5.65 -17.19 10.15
CA LYS A 80 6.33 -18.47 9.91
C LYS A 80 6.30 -18.76 8.42
N GLU A 81 5.14 -18.57 7.80
CA GLU A 81 4.97 -18.76 6.36
C GLU A 81 5.44 -17.55 5.55
N SER A 82 5.71 -16.37 6.12
CA SER A 82 6.16 -15.20 5.37
C SER A 82 7.66 -15.21 4.98
N LYS A 83 7.98 -14.74 3.76
CA LYS A 83 9.34 -14.44 3.29
C LYS A 83 9.76 -13.05 3.77
N LYS A 84 10.48 -13.01 4.90
CA LYS A 84 10.88 -11.76 5.59
C LYS A 84 12.14 -11.09 5.03
N ASN A 85 12.92 -11.82 4.25
CA ASN A 85 14.21 -11.40 3.71
C ASN A 85 14.20 -11.45 2.18
N GLY A 86 15.05 -10.63 1.56
CA GLY A 86 15.13 -10.49 0.10
C GLY A 86 14.20 -9.41 -0.43
N ASN A 87 14.23 -9.22 -1.74
CA ASN A 87 13.42 -8.25 -2.47
C ASN A 87 12.71 -8.97 -3.62
N PRO A 88 11.36 -9.07 -3.60
CA PRO A 88 10.44 -8.51 -2.62
C PRO A 88 10.36 -9.37 -1.35
N LYS A 89 9.96 -8.73 -0.24
CA LYS A 89 9.44 -9.44 0.94
C LYS A 89 8.03 -9.90 0.62
N VAL A 90 7.61 -11.06 1.15
CA VAL A 90 6.27 -11.60 0.93
C VAL A 90 5.65 -11.92 2.28
N TYR A 91 4.53 -11.28 2.60
CA TYR A 91 3.82 -11.50 3.84
C TYR A 91 2.50 -12.20 3.59
N LYS A 92 2.27 -13.31 4.31
CA LYS A 92 1.00 -14.00 4.31
C LYS A 92 0.09 -13.39 5.36
N LEU A 93 -1.02 -12.81 4.93
CA LEU A 93 -2.10 -12.35 5.79
C LEU A 93 -3.25 -13.35 5.74
N TYR A 94 -3.86 -13.57 6.89
CA TYR A 94 -5.06 -14.39 6.95
C TYR A 94 -6.06 -13.84 7.96
N ASN A 95 -7.32 -14.18 7.73
CA ASN A 95 -8.36 -14.20 8.74
C ASN A 95 -9.04 -15.58 8.71
N ASP A 96 -10.19 -15.71 9.37
CA ASP A 96 -10.91 -16.99 9.46
C ASP A 96 -11.47 -17.46 8.10
N ILE A 97 -11.56 -16.56 7.11
CA ILE A 97 -12.23 -16.78 5.82
C ILE A 97 -11.21 -16.96 4.68
N LEU A 98 -10.15 -16.14 4.68
CA LEU A 98 -9.29 -15.95 3.52
C LEU A 98 -7.83 -15.83 3.93
N LYS A 99 -6.96 -16.38 3.07
CA LYS A 99 -5.50 -16.28 3.16
C LYS A 99 -4.95 -15.67 1.88
N LEU A 100 -4.16 -14.60 2.01
CA LEU A 100 -3.59 -13.84 0.89
C LEU A 100 -2.10 -13.60 1.12
N ASN A 101 -1.34 -13.62 0.04
CA ASN A 101 0.06 -13.22 0.04
C ASN A 101 0.17 -11.80 -0.53
N PHE A 102 0.96 -10.96 0.13
CA PHE A 102 1.24 -9.59 -0.30
C PHE A 102 2.73 -9.43 -0.55
N THR A 103 3.10 -8.94 -1.72
CA THR A 103 4.49 -8.63 -2.07
C THR A 103 4.84 -7.19 -1.68
N LEU A 104 6.01 -6.99 -1.10
CA LEU A 104 6.53 -5.68 -0.70
C LEU A 104 7.92 -5.50 -1.29
N PRO A 105 8.02 -5.11 -2.58
CA PRO A 105 9.28 -4.72 -3.18
C PRO A 105 9.87 -3.48 -2.49
N GLU A 106 11.19 -3.45 -2.39
CA GLU A 106 11.93 -2.33 -1.79
C GLU A 106 11.77 -1.06 -2.63
N ASN A 107 11.73 0.10 -1.96
CA ASN A 107 11.56 1.42 -2.57
C ASN A 107 10.32 1.59 -3.48
N SER A 108 9.41 0.62 -3.45
CA SER A 108 8.16 0.63 -4.20
C SER A 108 7.00 1.12 -3.33
N PHE A 109 6.06 1.84 -3.92
CA PHE A 109 4.77 2.15 -3.28
C PHE A 109 3.68 1.13 -3.66
N ILE A 110 4.01 0.11 -4.46
CA ILE A 110 3.11 -0.94 -4.92
C ILE A 110 3.25 -2.18 -4.03
N SER A 111 2.13 -2.81 -3.72
CA SER A 111 2.03 -4.14 -3.13
C SER A 111 1.07 -4.98 -3.95
N GLU A 112 1.54 -6.10 -4.50
CA GLU A 112 0.72 -6.99 -5.33
C GLU A 112 0.10 -8.10 -4.48
N ILE A 113 -1.17 -8.41 -4.76
CA ILE A 113 -1.84 -9.56 -4.16
C ILE A 113 -1.54 -10.81 -4.99
N ALA A 114 -1.08 -11.84 -4.29
CA ALA A 114 -1.03 -13.20 -4.78
C ALA A 114 -1.86 -14.12 -3.87
N VAL A 115 -2.30 -15.25 -4.41
CA VAL A 115 -3.11 -16.22 -3.67
C VAL A 115 -2.32 -16.84 -2.53
N GLY A 116 -2.93 -16.95 -1.34
CA GLY A 116 -2.28 -17.47 -0.13
C GLY A 116 -1.86 -18.95 -0.15
N TYR A 117 -2.32 -19.74 -1.13
CA TYR A 117 -1.88 -21.13 -1.32
C TYR A 117 -0.55 -21.24 -2.07
N SER A 118 -0.11 -20.17 -2.73
CA SER A 118 1.23 -20.13 -3.31
C SER A 118 2.29 -20.13 -2.20
N ASP A 119 3.38 -20.87 -2.43
CA ASP A 119 4.55 -20.85 -1.56
C ASP A 119 5.14 -19.44 -1.57
N THR A 120 5.09 -18.76 -0.43
CA THR A 120 5.59 -17.38 -0.24
C THR A 120 7.06 -17.24 -0.58
N LYS A 121 7.85 -18.32 -0.52
CA LYS A 121 9.26 -18.32 -0.91
C LYS A 121 9.46 -18.25 -2.41
N LYS A 122 8.46 -18.68 -3.19
CA LYS A 122 8.43 -18.66 -4.66
C LYS A 122 7.61 -17.51 -5.22
N THR A 123 6.77 -16.88 -4.39
CA THR A 123 6.02 -15.69 -4.77
C THR A 123 6.99 -14.52 -5.02
N GLU A 124 6.85 -13.92 -6.19
CA GLU A 124 7.61 -12.77 -6.66
C GLU A 124 6.63 -11.77 -7.28
N ASN A 125 7.08 -10.54 -7.55
CA ASN A 125 6.26 -9.58 -8.28
C ASN A 125 6.05 -10.01 -9.73
N SER A 126 4.88 -9.69 -10.28
CA SER A 126 4.63 -9.77 -11.71
C SER A 126 5.67 -8.95 -12.46
N THR A 127 6.22 -9.55 -13.52
CA THR A 127 7.19 -8.91 -14.41
C THR A 127 6.58 -8.54 -15.76
N LYS A 128 5.37 -9.05 -16.04
CA LYS A 128 4.66 -8.88 -17.31
C LYS A 128 3.19 -8.58 -17.09
N GLY A 129 2.58 -7.97 -18.10
CA GLY A 129 1.16 -7.62 -18.09
C GLY A 129 0.85 -6.37 -17.28
N GLU A 130 -0.45 -6.20 -17.02
CA GLU A 130 -1.00 -5.07 -16.27
C GLU A 130 -1.75 -5.55 -15.02
N ALA A 131 -1.84 -4.68 -14.02
CA ALA A 131 -2.70 -4.89 -12.86
C ALA A 131 -3.51 -3.65 -12.54
N CYS A 132 -4.74 -3.86 -12.07
CA CYS A 132 -5.63 -2.81 -11.63
C CYS A 132 -5.16 -2.27 -10.28
N LEU A 133 -5.15 -0.94 -10.13
CA LEU A 133 -4.91 -0.28 -8.84
C LEU A 133 -6.18 -0.40 -8.00
N PHE A 134 -6.16 -1.29 -7.01
CA PHE A 134 -7.34 -1.73 -6.30
C PHE A 134 -7.62 -0.92 -5.02
N LEU A 135 -6.60 -0.74 -4.18
CA LEU A 135 -6.73 0.04 -2.95
C LEU A 135 -5.62 1.07 -2.86
N PHE A 136 -6.00 2.25 -2.42
CA PHE A 136 -5.09 3.35 -2.17
C PHE A 136 -4.95 3.57 -0.66
N PRO A 137 -3.77 4.02 -0.20
CA PRO A 137 -3.61 4.53 1.16
C PRO A 137 -4.58 5.68 1.43
N ASN A 138 -4.92 5.89 2.70
CA ASN A 138 -5.80 6.98 3.12
C ASN A 138 -5.06 8.33 3.15
N ASP A 139 -4.64 8.82 1.98
CA ASP A 139 -4.03 10.13 1.76
C ASP A 139 -4.49 10.73 0.43
N ASP A 140 -5.35 11.76 0.50
CA ASP A 140 -5.88 12.46 -0.68
C ASP A 140 -4.86 13.36 -1.38
N ASN A 141 -3.68 13.54 -0.78
CA ASN A 141 -2.58 14.31 -1.34
C ASN A 141 -1.40 13.41 -1.71
N ILE A 142 -1.57 12.09 -1.82
CA ILE A 142 -0.47 11.15 -2.08
C ILE A 142 0.24 11.40 -3.42
N ILE A 143 -0.46 11.97 -4.41
CA ILE A 143 0.10 12.32 -5.72
C ILE A 143 0.78 13.69 -5.66
N TYR A 144 1.99 13.76 -6.20
CA TYR A 144 2.72 15.00 -6.42
C TYR A 144 3.19 15.06 -7.87
N VAL A 145 2.75 16.06 -8.62
CA VAL A 145 3.24 16.35 -9.98
C VAL A 145 4.25 17.47 -9.88
N ASP A 146 5.47 17.27 -10.38
CA ASP A 146 6.47 18.33 -10.40
C ASP A 146 6.11 19.38 -11.48
N SER A 147 6.41 20.64 -11.21
CA SER A 147 6.35 21.72 -12.18
C SER A 147 7.23 21.50 -13.42
N ILE A 148 8.31 20.71 -13.29
CA ILE A 148 9.26 20.39 -14.37
C ILE A 148 8.88 19.08 -15.08
N THR A 149 7.70 18.50 -14.78
CA THR A 149 7.25 17.26 -15.43
C THR A 149 7.32 17.43 -16.94
N THR A 150 8.22 16.69 -17.60
CA THR A 150 8.30 16.66 -19.06
C THR A 150 7.11 15.86 -19.57
N GLY A 151 6.15 16.58 -20.13
CA GLY A 151 4.98 16.00 -20.79
C GLY A 151 5.19 15.88 -22.31
N SER A 152 4.34 15.10 -22.98
CA SER A 152 4.16 15.28 -24.43
C SER A 152 3.75 16.73 -24.75
N ALA A 153 4.07 17.22 -25.95
CA ALA A 153 3.75 18.60 -26.36
C ALA A 153 2.28 18.97 -26.18
N ASP A 154 1.38 18.00 -26.31
CA ASP A 154 -0.06 18.14 -26.12
C ASP A 154 -0.46 18.31 -24.64
N PHE A 155 0.23 17.63 -23.72
CA PHE A 155 0.01 17.78 -22.27
C PHE A 155 0.49 19.13 -21.74
N ILE A 156 1.59 19.64 -22.30
CA ILE A 156 2.11 20.96 -21.97
C ILE A 156 1.11 22.03 -22.42
N GLN A 157 0.48 21.86 -23.59
CA GLN A 157 -0.55 22.77 -24.10
C GLN A 157 -1.88 22.69 -23.33
N ALA A 158 -2.28 21.49 -22.87
CA ALA A 158 -3.51 21.28 -22.12
C ALA A 158 -3.46 21.75 -20.65
N GLY A 159 -2.27 22.12 -20.16
CA GLY A 159 -2.01 22.40 -18.75
C GLY A 159 -1.87 21.11 -17.93
N SER A 160 -0.85 21.05 -17.07
CA SER A 160 -0.60 19.85 -16.26
C SER A 160 -1.83 19.51 -15.39
N PRO A 161 -2.31 18.25 -15.41
CA PRO A 161 -3.48 17.87 -14.63
C PRO A 161 -3.22 18.02 -13.13
N SER A 162 -4.20 18.54 -12.40
CA SER A 162 -4.07 18.72 -10.95
C SER A 162 -3.83 17.38 -10.23
N ASN A 163 -3.06 17.40 -9.14
CA ASN A 163 -2.77 16.21 -8.33
C ASN A 163 -4.04 15.44 -7.93
N LYS A 164 -5.12 16.17 -7.59
CA LYS A 164 -6.43 15.59 -7.24
C LYS A 164 -7.10 14.90 -8.43
N LEU A 165 -7.02 15.50 -9.63
CA LEU A 165 -7.57 14.91 -10.85
C LEU A 165 -6.87 13.59 -11.16
N ILE A 166 -5.54 13.56 -11.12
CA ILE A 166 -4.75 12.33 -11.33
C ILE A 166 -5.12 11.27 -10.31
N LEU A 167 -5.15 11.62 -9.02
CA LEU A 167 -5.51 10.66 -7.96
C LEU A 167 -6.92 10.09 -8.18
N SER A 168 -7.88 10.93 -8.56
CA SER A 168 -9.25 10.48 -8.83
C SER A 168 -9.35 9.55 -10.04
N ALA A 169 -8.57 9.82 -11.10
CA ALA A 169 -8.50 8.96 -12.28
C ALA A 169 -7.85 7.61 -11.94
N LEU A 170 -6.71 7.62 -11.23
CA LEU A 170 -6.03 6.41 -10.77
C LEU A 170 -6.93 5.55 -9.86
N LYS A 171 -7.68 6.16 -8.94
CA LYS A 171 -8.66 5.46 -8.09
C LYS A 171 -9.81 4.83 -8.90
N LYS A 172 -10.18 5.41 -10.05
CA LYS A 172 -11.32 4.98 -10.87
C LYS A 172 -10.94 3.90 -11.90
N ASN A 173 -9.82 4.08 -12.59
CA ASN A 173 -9.43 3.24 -13.73
C ASN A 173 -7.91 3.08 -13.86
N GLY A 174 -7.18 3.33 -12.78
CA GLY A 174 -5.73 3.22 -12.78
C GLY A 174 -5.27 1.78 -12.98
N LYS A 175 -4.23 1.61 -13.78
CA LYS A 175 -3.47 0.36 -13.88
C LYS A 175 -1.98 0.63 -13.71
N ILE A 176 -1.25 -0.42 -13.35
CA ILE A 176 0.21 -0.48 -13.45
C ILE A 176 0.59 -1.41 -14.60
N ASN A 177 1.57 -1.01 -15.41
CA ASN A 177 2.17 -1.86 -16.42
C ASN A 177 3.51 -2.40 -15.88
N PHE A 178 3.61 -3.71 -15.65
CA PHE A 178 4.80 -4.30 -15.04
C PHE A 178 6.00 -4.32 -16.00
N GLU A 179 5.77 -4.43 -17.31
CA GLU A 179 6.83 -4.47 -18.32
C GLU A 179 7.52 -3.11 -18.47
N LYS A 180 6.75 -2.03 -18.35
CA LYS A 180 7.27 -0.65 -18.39
C LYS A 180 7.76 -0.15 -17.02
N SER A 181 7.54 -0.91 -15.95
CA SER A 181 7.98 -0.56 -14.58
C SER A 181 9.34 -1.17 -14.27
N ASN A 182 10.17 -0.46 -13.52
CA ASN A 182 11.46 -0.94 -13.04
C ASN A 182 11.53 -0.94 -11.50
N PHE A 183 11.11 -2.07 -10.92
CA PHE A 183 11.13 -2.30 -9.46
C PHE A 183 12.56 -2.43 -8.88
N LYS A 184 13.58 -2.58 -9.72
CA LYS A 184 14.98 -2.74 -9.30
C LYS A 184 15.80 -1.46 -9.49
N ALA A 185 15.21 -0.38 -10.02
CA ALA A 185 15.89 0.89 -10.19
C ALA A 185 16.39 1.45 -8.85
N THR A 186 17.59 2.04 -8.87
CA THR A 186 18.23 2.67 -7.72
C THR A 186 18.48 4.15 -8.02
N PRO A 187 18.30 5.06 -7.05
CA PRO A 187 17.96 4.82 -5.65
C PRO A 187 16.46 4.51 -5.39
N LYS A 188 15.59 4.68 -6.39
CA LYS A 188 14.13 4.52 -6.25
C LYS A 188 13.59 3.63 -7.35
N ALA A 189 12.65 2.76 -7.01
CA ALA A 189 11.89 2.01 -8.01
C ALA A 189 11.06 2.97 -8.86
N GLU A 190 10.96 2.67 -10.15
CA GLU A 190 10.17 3.42 -11.12
C GLU A 190 8.94 2.60 -11.51
N HIS A 191 7.78 3.25 -11.54
CA HIS A 191 6.51 2.61 -11.85
C HIS A 191 5.85 3.35 -13.00
N TYR A 192 5.35 2.58 -13.96
CA TYR A 192 4.59 3.09 -15.07
C TYR A 192 3.10 2.83 -14.82
N LEU A 193 2.35 3.90 -14.59
CA LEU A 193 0.92 3.84 -14.36
C LEU A 193 0.17 4.35 -15.59
N THR A 194 -1.03 3.83 -15.80
CA THR A 194 -1.96 4.29 -16.84
C THR A 194 -3.31 4.61 -16.23
N CYS A 195 -4.00 5.62 -16.75
CA CYS A 195 -5.37 5.96 -16.38
C CYS A 195 -6.04 6.75 -17.50
N ILE A 196 -7.35 6.98 -17.38
CA ILE A 196 -8.09 7.82 -18.33
C ILE A 196 -8.45 9.14 -17.64
N ILE A 197 -7.98 10.25 -18.19
CA ILE A 197 -8.24 11.61 -17.72
C ILE A 197 -9.03 12.35 -18.80
N ASN A 198 -10.23 12.82 -18.47
CA ASN A 198 -11.11 13.55 -19.40
C ASN A 198 -11.34 12.82 -20.74
N GLY A 199 -11.40 11.49 -20.73
CA GLY A 199 -11.59 10.66 -21.93
C GLY A 199 -10.33 10.31 -22.71
N HIS A 200 -9.17 10.86 -22.33
CA HIS A 200 -7.89 10.56 -22.95
C HIS A 200 -7.11 9.55 -22.10
N PRO A 201 -6.55 8.48 -22.70
CA PRO A 201 -5.66 7.58 -21.99
C PRO A 201 -4.30 8.25 -21.76
N VAL A 202 -3.79 8.13 -20.54
CA VAL A 202 -2.60 8.82 -20.05
C VAL A 202 -1.65 7.80 -19.45
N GLY A 203 -0.40 7.83 -19.89
CA GLY A 203 0.72 7.13 -19.29
C GLY A 203 1.51 8.06 -18.37
N MET A 204 1.99 7.54 -17.24
CA MET A 204 2.81 8.32 -16.32
C MET A 204 3.94 7.48 -15.74
N LYS A 205 5.14 8.04 -15.70
CA LYS A 205 6.25 7.47 -14.93
C LYS A 205 6.30 8.11 -13.55
N THR A 206 6.43 7.26 -12.56
CA THR A 206 6.32 7.65 -11.15
C THR A 206 7.39 6.99 -10.29
N PHE A 207 7.69 7.61 -9.15
CA PHE A 207 8.51 7.00 -8.10
C PHE A 207 8.03 7.43 -6.71
N TRP A 208 8.38 6.67 -5.68
CA TRP A 208 8.08 7.03 -4.29
C TRP A 208 9.14 8.00 -3.72
N TYR A 209 8.72 9.12 -3.13
CA TYR A 209 9.61 10.03 -2.42
C TYR A 209 8.87 10.92 -1.43
N LYS A 210 9.42 11.07 -0.21
CA LYS A 210 8.86 11.91 0.87
C LYS A 210 7.37 11.68 1.10
N ASN A 211 6.95 10.41 1.14
CA ASN A 211 5.56 9.99 1.32
C ASN A 211 4.60 10.43 0.20
N LYS A 212 5.14 10.70 -0.99
CA LYS A 212 4.39 11.05 -2.19
C LYS A 212 4.77 10.14 -3.35
N ILE A 213 3.80 9.82 -4.19
CA ILE A 213 4.00 9.30 -5.54
C ILE A 213 4.29 10.51 -6.41
N ASN A 214 5.56 10.63 -6.81
CA ASN A 214 6.02 11.72 -7.65
C ASN A 214 5.83 11.31 -9.10
N VAL A 215 5.07 12.11 -9.84
CA VAL A 215 4.92 12.00 -11.29
C VAL A 215 6.00 12.89 -11.91
N PHE A 216 6.90 12.29 -12.70
CA PHE A 216 8.01 13.01 -13.32
C PHE A 216 7.97 13.00 -14.85
N TYR A 217 7.09 12.19 -15.43
CA TYR A 217 6.85 12.18 -16.87
C TYR A 217 5.40 11.81 -17.14
N LEU A 218 4.78 12.48 -18.12
CA LEU A 218 3.40 12.27 -18.57
C LEU A 218 3.36 12.14 -20.09
N GLU A 219 2.55 11.22 -20.59
CA GLU A 219 2.32 11.08 -22.02
C GLU A 219 0.86 10.77 -22.33
N LEU A 220 0.37 11.35 -23.43
CA LEU A 220 -0.89 10.91 -24.02
C LEU A 220 -0.63 9.58 -24.73
N LEU A 221 -1.45 8.60 -24.42
CA LEU A 221 -1.45 7.35 -25.14
C LEU A 221 -2.38 7.48 -26.34
N ALA A 222 -2.05 6.78 -27.42
CA ALA A 222 -3.02 6.61 -28.49
C ALA A 222 -4.25 5.90 -27.90
N PRO A 223 -5.49 6.28 -28.29
CA PRO A 223 -6.66 5.47 -27.96
C PRO A 223 -6.40 4.05 -28.48
N GLU A 224 -6.57 3.05 -27.63
CA GLU A 224 -6.53 1.66 -28.06
C GLU A 224 -7.57 1.52 -29.19
N LYS A 225 -7.11 1.10 -30.37
CA LYS A 225 -8.03 0.75 -31.45
C LYS A 225 -8.82 -0.44 -30.93
N GLU A 226 -10.11 -0.26 -30.70
CA GLU A 226 -11.05 -1.37 -30.54
C GLU A 226 -10.96 -2.21 -31.84
N GLU A 227 -10.34 -3.38 -31.76
CA GLU A 227 -10.46 -4.45 -32.77
C GLU A 227 -11.74 -5.26 -32.53
#